data_AF-A0A1F9P142-F1
#
_entry.id   AF-A0A1F9P142-F1
#
_cell.length_a   1.000
_cell.length_b   1.000
_cell.length_c   1.000
_cell.angle_alpha   90.00
_cell.angle_beta   90.00
_cell.angle_gamma   90.00
#
_symmetry.space_group_name_H-M   'P 1'
#
loop_
_entity.id
_entity.type
_entity.pdbx_description
1 polymer ?
#
loop_
_entity_poly.entity_id
_entity_poly.type
_entity_poly.pdbx_seq_one_letter_code
_entity_poly.pdbx_strand_id
1 'polypeptide(L)'
;MEDIIRQMVQKQIRTILDNNREVISKMVKENILPELYKMVQDEIHREFLSIAEKQPHLPDRDIKNKEVPDQELQKENQHTVTKDSFSKQGKYLYCIVKGNEENAFALTGIDGNKVYTLCHKELAAVIHDCNAIPYQSDDEKVVTQWIMTHQKVVEKAWETYGVAVPASFDTIIAGNKEFSGGENLKKWLETHYQDLMAKMEKFTGRAEYGVQIFWDANQMGERITRENEEIKKINEECKVKSKGAAYMYRKKLESLLKKELENKAEYYFKEFYNKIKEHVEDIKIDKTKNNTSGRQMIMNLACIMQRANSRLLGETLEAIDRTEPFSVRYTGPWPPYSFV
;
A
#
# COMPACT_ATOMS: atom_id res chain seq x y z
N MET A 1 -17.73 36.77 0.65
CA MET A 1 -17.09 36.11 1.82
C MET A 1 -16.39 34.82 1.37
N GLU A 2 -17.08 33.98 0.58
CA GLU A 2 -16.52 32.75 0.01
C GLU A 2 -15.16 32.92 -0.68
N ASP A 3 -14.92 33.97 -1.48
CA ASP A 3 -13.61 34.16 -2.13
C ASP A 3 -12.43 34.26 -1.16
N ILE A 4 -12.64 34.84 0.03
CA ILE A 4 -11.59 34.94 1.06
C ILE A 4 -11.31 33.55 1.63
N ILE A 5 -12.37 32.78 1.91
CA ILE A 5 -12.27 31.38 2.38
C ILE A 5 -11.60 30.52 1.30
N ARG A 6 -11.98 30.67 0.03
CA ARG A 6 -11.43 29.95 -1.12
C ARG A 6 -9.96 30.28 -1.34
N GLN A 7 -9.56 31.55 -1.21
CA GLN A 7 -8.15 31.96 -1.25
C GLN A 7 -7.36 31.42 -0.05
N MET A 8 -7.94 31.39 1.16
CA MET A 8 -7.31 30.80 2.34
C MET A 8 -7.11 29.28 2.17
N VAL A 9 -8.11 28.55 1.68
CA VAL A 9 -8.02 27.12 1.36
C VAL A 9 -6.97 26.88 0.26
N GLN A 10 -6.99 27.63 -0.84
CA GLN A 10 -5.97 27.54 -1.90
C GLN A 10 -4.56 27.94 -1.43
N LYS A 11 -4.43 28.73 -0.36
CA LYS A 11 -3.14 29.06 0.26
C LYS A 11 -2.67 27.93 1.16
N GLN A 12 -3.56 27.36 1.98
CA GLN A 12 -3.26 26.18 2.80
C GLN A 12 -2.91 24.96 1.94
N ILE A 13 -3.66 24.68 0.86
CA ILE A 13 -3.34 23.62 -0.10
C ILE A 13 -1.95 23.85 -0.72
N ARG A 14 -1.62 25.07 -1.14
CA ARG A 14 -0.26 25.39 -1.62
C ARG A 14 0.82 25.16 -0.56
N THR A 15 0.61 25.61 0.69
CA THR A 15 1.55 25.34 1.79
C THR A 15 1.69 23.83 2.07
N ILE A 16 0.62 23.04 1.99
CA ILE A 16 0.67 21.58 2.14
C ILE A 16 1.43 20.94 0.98
N LEU A 17 1.21 21.38 -0.26
CA LEU A 17 1.93 20.88 -1.44
C LEU A 17 3.41 21.25 -1.43
N ASP A 18 3.77 22.46 -1.00
CA ASP A 18 5.17 22.91 -0.89
C ASP A 18 5.89 22.21 0.27
N ASN A 19 5.25 22.07 1.44
CA ASN A 19 5.79 21.31 2.57
C ASN A 19 6.01 19.82 2.22
N ASN A 20 5.16 19.25 1.35
CA ASN A 20 5.33 17.88 0.84
C ASN A 20 6.13 17.82 -0.47
N ARG A 21 6.66 18.92 -1.01
CA ARG A 21 7.29 18.92 -2.35
C ARG A 21 8.54 18.05 -2.41
N GLU A 22 9.37 18.09 -1.38
CA GLU A 22 10.51 17.18 -1.28
C GLU A 22 10.06 15.74 -1.04
N VAL A 23 9.02 15.51 -0.22
CA VAL A 23 8.45 14.18 0.04
C VAL A 23 7.90 13.55 -1.24
N ILE A 24 7.15 14.31 -2.04
CA ILE A 24 6.61 13.88 -3.33
C ILE A 24 7.74 13.63 -4.34
N SER A 25 8.66 14.59 -4.53
CA SER A 25 9.77 14.41 -5.47
C SER A 25 10.67 13.23 -5.08
N LYS A 26 10.90 13.02 -3.78
CA LYS A 26 11.61 11.86 -3.23
C LYS A 26 10.82 10.56 -3.42
N MET A 27 9.52 10.55 -3.16
CA MET A 27 8.67 9.36 -3.35
C MET A 27 8.62 8.93 -4.82
N VAL A 28 8.49 9.88 -5.75
CA VAL A 28 8.64 9.61 -7.20
C VAL A 28 10.03 9.01 -7.46
N LYS A 29 11.11 9.67 -7.01
CA LYS A 29 12.51 9.25 -7.24
C LYS A 29 12.86 7.87 -6.71
N GLU A 30 12.37 7.52 -5.53
CA GLU A 30 12.72 6.27 -4.84
C GLU A 30 11.83 5.09 -5.25
N ASN A 31 10.55 5.32 -5.62
CA ASN A 31 9.56 4.25 -5.78
C ASN A 31 8.94 4.16 -7.19
N ILE A 32 8.88 5.26 -7.95
CA ILE A 32 8.26 5.30 -9.29
C ILE A 32 9.33 5.25 -10.39
N LEU A 33 10.45 5.97 -10.22
CA LEU A 33 11.50 6.01 -11.24
C LEU A 33 12.19 4.67 -11.50
N PRO A 34 12.53 3.82 -10.50
CA PRO A 34 13.23 2.56 -10.78
C PRO A 34 12.44 1.63 -11.71
N GLU A 35 11.11 1.62 -11.58
CA GLU A 35 10.20 0.89 -12.48
C GLU A 35 10.19 1.51 -13.88
N LEU A 36 10.07 2.84 -14.01
CA LEU A 36 10.15 3.54 -15.31
C LEU A 36 11.48 3.29 -16.02
N TYR A 37 12.59 3.34 -15.29
CA TYR A 37 13.92 3.01 -15.78
C TYR A 37 14.02 1.58 -16.32
N LYS A 38 13.27 0.62 -15.76
CA LYS A 38 13.22 -0.78 -16.22
C LYS A 38 12.27 -0.97 -17.39
N MET A 39 11.04 -0.45 -17.32
CA MET A 39 10.04 -0.62 -18.37
C MET A 39 10.50 -0.03 -19.71
N VAL A 40 11.15 1.14 -19.70
CA VAL A 40 11.74 1.74 -20.90
C VAL A 40 12.84 0.85 -21.50
N GLN A 41 13.65 0.18 -20.66
CA GLN A 41 14.66 -0.77 -21.13
C GLN A 41 14.03 -2.04 -21.73
N ASP A 42 13.02 -2.60 -21.05
CA ASP A 42 12.32 -3.82 -21.49
C ASP A 42 11.56 -3.61 -22.82
N GLU A 43 10.94 -2.45 -23.03
CA GLU A 43 10.20 -2.14 -24.26
C GLU A 43 11.14 -1.87 -25.45
N ILE A 44 12.22 -1.12 -25.22
CA ILE A 44 13.27 -0.92 -26.23
C ILE A 44 13.90 -2.27 -26.62
N HIS A 45 14.10 -3.19 -25.67
CA HIS A 45 14.60 -4.53 -25.97
C HIS A 45 13.62 -5.34 -26.85
N ARG A 46 12.30 -5.22 -26.62
CA ARG A 46 11.26 -5.82 -27.47
C ARG A 46 11.28 -5.28 -28.91
N GLU A 47 11.35 -3.96 -29.10
CA GLU A 47 11.49 -3.39 -30.45
C GLU A 47 12.73 -3.94 -31.17
N PHE A 48 13.87 -4.03 -30.48
CA PHE A 48 15.13 -4.47 -31.11
C PHE A 48 15.17 -5.96 -31.50
N LEU A 49 14.42 -6.84 -30.83
CA LEU A 49 14.27 -8.24 -31.27
C LEU A 49 13.55 -8.32 -32.63
N SER A 50 12.46 -7.56 -32.81
CA SER A 50 11.68 -7.54 -34.08
C SER A 50 12.47 -7.04 -35.30
N ILE A 51 13.57 -6.32 -35.06
CA ILE A 51 14.51 -5.81 -36.08
C ILE A 51 15.61 -6.84 -36.36
N ALA A 52 16.00 -7.65 -35.37
CA ALA A 52 17.02 -8.68 -35.51
C ALA A 52 16.53 -9.90 -36.31
N GLU A 53 15.27 -10.29 -36.15
CA GLU A 53 14.66 -11.50 -36.77
C GLU A 53 14.48 -11.42 -38.31
N LYS A 54 14.83 -10.29 -38.95
CA LYS A 54 14.58 -10.05 -40.39
C LYS A 54 15.81 -10.25 -41.30
N GLN A 55 16.79 -11.07 -40.92
CA GLN A 55 17.89 -11.50 -41.81
C GLN A 55 18.16 -13.02 -41.74
N PRO A 56 18.71 -13.63 -42.80
CA PRO A 56 18.80 -15.10 -42.91
C PRO A 56 19.92 -15.70 -42.07
N HIS A 57 19.70 -16.89 -41.51
CA HIS A 57 20.73 -17.69 -40.85
C HIS A 57 21.71 -18.33 -41.85
N LEU A 58 23.00 -18.34 -41.46
CA LEU A 58 24.08 -19.15 -42.01
C LEU A 58 24.96 -19.63 -40.81
N PRO A 59 25.73 -20.73 -40.95
CA PRO A 59 25.55 -21.86 -40.03
C PRO A 59 26.60 -21.99 -38.93
N ASP A 60 26.30 -22.90 -38.00
CA ASP A 60 27.11 -23.27 -36.84
C ASP A 60 28.55 -23.71 -37.14
N ARG A 61 29.38 -23.59 -36.10
CA ARG A 61 30.54 -24.45 -35.88
C ARG A 61 30.61 -24.86 -34.41
N ASP A 62 30.64 -26.17 -34.19
CA ASP A 62 30.78 -26.82 -32.90
C ASP A 62 32.05 -26.42 -32.14
N ILE A 63 32.09 -26.65 -30.82
CA ILE A 63 32.90 -27.77 -30.27
C ILE A 63 32.64 -28.07 -28.77
N LYS A 64 32.13 -29.30 -28.53
CA LYS A 64 32.31 -30.20 -27.36
C LYS A 64 31.72 -29.86 -25.97
N ASN A 65 30.79 -30.73 -25.58
CA ASN A 65 30.38 -31.07 -24.22
C ASN A 65 31.54 -31.52 -23.31
N LYS A 66 31.31 -31.47 -21.99
CA LYS A 66 31.66 -32.55 -21.05
C LYS A 66 30.62 -32.65 -19.92
N GLU A 67 30.36 -33.89 -19.51
CA GLU A 67 29.41 -34.29 -18.46
C GLU A 67 30.09 -34.26 -17.07
N VAL A 68 29.44 -33.78 -15.99
CA VAL A 68 28.56 -34.51 -15.03
C VAL A 68 29.31 -35.64 -14.30
N PRO A 69 29.40 -35.59 -12.95
CA PRO A 69 28.43 -36.31 -12.11
C PRO A 69 27.98 -35.59 -10.83
N ASP A 70 26.80 -35.99 -10.34
CA ASP A 70 26.25 -35.68 -9.01
C ASP A 70 27.05 -36.31 -7.86
N GLN A 71 26.91 -35.74 -6.65
CA GLN A 71 27.00 -36.49 -5.39
C GLN A 71 25.95 -36.01 -4.39
N GLU A 72 25.36 -36.96 -3.67
CA GLU A 72 24.38 -36.72 -2.60
C GLU A 72 25.04 -36.14 -1.35
N LEU A 73 24.24 -35.47 -0.49
CA LEU A 73 24.50 -35.45 0.96
C LEU A 73 23.21 -35.16 1.73
N GLN A 74 22.58 -36.21 2.26
CA GLN A 74 21.48 -36.10 3.21
C GLN A 74 21.98 -35.55 4.54
N LYS A 75 21.22 -34.65 5.18
CA LYS A 75 21.21 -34.51 6.64
C LYS A 75 19.79 -34.25 7.14
N GLU A 76 19.30 -35.19 7.94
CA GLU A 76 18.20 -34.93 8.86
C GLU A 76 18.61 -33.83 9.86
N ASN A 77 17.63 -33.05 10.33
CA ASN A 77 17.78 -32.27 11.54
C ASN A 77 16.51 -32.39 12.37
N GLN A 78 16.50 -33.38 13.27
CA GLN A 78 15.47 -33.52 14.28
C GLN A 78 15.56 -32.30 15.22
N HIS A 79 14.56 -31.42 15.21
CA HIS A 79 14.46 -30.40 16.26
C HIS A 79 13.70 -30.97 17.46
N THR A 80 14.49 -31.35 18.47
CA THR A 80 14.01 -31.78 19.78
C THR A 80 13.15 -30.70 20.41
N VAL A 81 11.86 -30.98 20.64
CA VAL A 81 10.96 -30.09 21.38
C VAL A 81 11.35 -30.08 22.85
N THR A 82 12.27 -29.19 23.22
CA THR A 82 12.57 -28.85 24.62
C THR A 82 11.36 -28.13 25.22
N LYS A 83 10.57 -28.88 26.00
CA LYS A 83 9.43 -28.36 26.76
C LYS A 83 9.91 -27.42 27.89
N ASP A 84 10.10 -26.14 27.59
CA ASP A 84 9.97 -25.10 28.63
C ASP A 84 8.48 -24.83 28.86
N SER A 85 7.90 -25.58 29.81
CA SER A 85 6.46 -25.62 30.05
C SER A 85 5.94 -24.43 30.86
N PHE A 86 6.09 -23.21 30.31
CA PHE A 86 5.42 -22.00 30.78
C PHE A 86 4.81 -21.23 29.60
N SER A 87 3.76 -21.81 29.01
CA SER A 87 2.85 -21.10 28.10
C SER A 87 2.08 -20.02 28.86
N LYS A 88 2.71 -18.86 29.06
CA LYS A 88 2.09 -17.69 29.69
C LYS A 88 0.83 -17.32 28.91
N GLN A 89 -0.28 -17.14 29.62
CA GLN A 89 -1.53 -16.69 29.01
C GLN A 89 -1.37 -15.25 28.51
N GLY A 90 -1.76 -15.03 27.26
CA GLY A 90 -1.82 -13.73 26.61
C GLY A 90 -3.25 -13.34 26.26
N LYS A 91 -3.47 -12.05 26.02
CA LYS A 91 -4.69 -11.55 25.39
C LYS A 91 -4.32 -11.01 24.02
N TYR A 92 -4.80 -11.64 22.94
CA TYR A 92 -4.64 -11.09 21.59
C TYR A 92 -5.65 -9.96 21.40
N LEU A 93 -5.20 -8.83 20.88
CA LEU A 93 -5.97 -7.60 20.74
C LEU A 93 -6.37 -7.37 19.28
N TYR A 94 -7.67 -7.25 19.02
CA TYR A 94 -8.21 -6.87 17.70
C TYR A 94 -8.35 -5.36 17.57
N CYS A 95 -9.06 -4.73 18.52
CA CYS A 95 -9.31 -3.29 18.52
C CYS A 95 -9.74 -2.78 19.89
N ILE A 96 -9.64 -1.48 20.10
CA ILE A 96 -10.35 -0.76 21.17
C ILE A 96 -11.65 -0.20 20.59
N VAL A 97 -12.71 -0.18 21.39
CA VAL A 97 -14.00 0.46 21.09
C VAL A 97 -14.46 1.29 22.28
N LYS A 98 -15.43 2.19 22.06
CA LYS A 98 -16.09 2.93 23.15
C LYS A 98 -17.20 2.06 23.74
N GLY A 99 -17.10 1.72 25.02
CA GLY A 99 -18.05 0.86 25.72
C GLY A 99 -17.61 0.53 27.15
N ASN A 100 -18.59 0.34 28.03
CA ASN A 100 -18.40 0.08 29.47
C ASN A 100 -19.00 -1.26 29.94
N GLU A 101 -19.52 -2.08 29.02
CA GLU A 101 -20.15 -3.38 29.30
C GLU A 101 -19.34 -4.54 28.68
N GLU A 102 -19.00 -5.55 29.49
CA GLU A 102 -18.31 -6.75 29.02
C GLU A 102 -19.29 -7.66 28.26
N ASN A 103 -18.98 -7.92 26.99
CA ASN A 103 -19.84 -8.54 25.99
C ASN A 103 -19.11 -9.70 25.31
N ALA A 104 -19.82 -10.79 25.01
CA ALA A 104 -19.29 -11.90 24.23
C ALA A 104 -19.76 -11.81 22.77
N PHE A 105 -18.84 -11.98 21.82
CA PHE A 105 -19.18 -11.99 20.40
C PHE A 105 -19.65 -13.38 19.98
N ALA A 106 -20.63 -13.45 19.08
CA ALA A 106 -21.04 -14.69 18.42
C ALA A 106 -20.03 -15.14 17.34
N LEU A 107 -19.14 -14.24 16.90
CA LEU A 107 -18.04 -14.53 15.98
C LEU A 107 -16.85 -15.10 16.76
N THR A 108 -16.29 -16.21 16.27
CA THR A 108 -15.01 -16.75 16.75
C THR A 108 -13.83 -15.98 16.17
N GLY A 109 -12.81 -15.76 16.99
CA GLY A 109 -11.53 -15.21 16.59
C GLY A 109 -10.60 -16.25 15.99
N ILE A 110 -9.31 -15.91 15.92
CA ILE A 110 -8.24 -16.77 15.42
C ILE A 110 -8.25 -18.13 16.14
N ASP A 111 -8.05 -19.20 15.37
CA ASP A 111 -8.11 -20.62 15.78
C ASP A 111 -9.42 -21.02 16.51
N GLY A 112 -10.53 -20.34 16.19
CA GLY A 112 -11.85 -20.66 16.74
C GLY A 112 -12.09 -20.14 18.17
N ASN A 113 -11.15 -19.37 18.73
CA ASN A 113 -11.24 -18.87 20.10
C ASN A 113 -12.43 -17.92 20.31
N LYS A 114 -12.98 -17.90 21.53
CA LYS A 114 -14.10 -17.02 21.88
C LYS A 114 -13.63 -15.56 22.01
N VAL A 115 -14.25 -14.66 21.26
CA VAL A 115 -14.00 -13.21 21.35
C VAL A 115 -14.93 -12.56 22.38
N TYR A 116 -14.38 -11.63 23.16
CA TYR A 116 -15.12 -10.86 24.18
C TYR A 116 -14.51 -9.48 24.39
N THR A 117 -15.24 -8.56 25.03
CA THR A 117 -14.68 -7.30 25.52
C THR A 117 -14.19 -7.39 26.96
N LEU A 118 -13.05 -6.76 27.22
CA LEU A 118 -12.54 -6.45 28.54
C LEU A 118 -12.66 -4.93 28.75
N CYS A 119 -13.41 -4.50 29.76
CA CYS A 119 -13.76 -3.08 29.94
C CYS A 119 -12.86 -2.36 30.94
N HIS A 120 -12.60 -1.08 30.67
CA HIS A 120 -11.85 -0.17 31.53
C HIS A 120 -12.34 1.27 31.30
N LYS A 121 -13.09 1.82 32.26
CA LYS A 121 -13.84 3.09 32.10
C LYS A 121 -14.76 3.01 30.87
N GLU A 122 -14.91 4.08 30.10
CA GLU A 122 -15.70 4.12 28.86
C GLU A 122 -15.00 3.47 27.64
N LEU A 123 -13.87 2.77 27.84
CA LEU A 123 -13.17 2.01 26.79
C LEU A 123 -13.32 0.50 27.02
N ALA A 124 -13.46 -0.24 25.91
CA ALA A 124 -13.44 -1.69 25.91
C ALA A 124 -12.43 -2.21 24.88
N ALA A 125 -11.61 -3.19 25.27
CA ALA A 125 -10.71 -3.89 24.36
C ALA A 125 -11.36 -5.18 23.87
N VAL A 126 -11.49 -5.34 22.55
CA VAL A 126 -12.01 -6.56 21.90
C VAL A 126 -10.85 -7.55 21.77
N ILE A 127 -10.94 -8.66 22.49
CA ILE A 127 -9.84 -9.60 22.70
C ILE A 127 -10.30 -11.06 22.60
N HIS A 128 -9.32 -11.97 22.54
CA HIS A 128 -9.50 -13.36 22.95
C HIS A 128 -8.30 -13.85 23.76
N ASP A 129 -8.50 -14.98 24.42
CA ASP A 129 -7.42 -15.72 25.08
C ASP A 129 -6.54 -16.44 24.06
N CYS A 130 -5.23 -16.40 24.30
CA CYS A 130 -4.20 -17.05 23.47
C CYS A 130 -2.96 -17.41 24.31
N ASN A 131 -2.00 -18.11 23.71
CA ASN A 131 -0.65 -18.18 24.26
C ASN A 131 0.06 -16.84 24.04
N ALA A 132 0.93 -16.42 24.95
CA ALA A 132 1.74 -15.20 24.81
C ALA A 132 2.95 -15.40 23.85
N ILE A 133 2.69 -15.90 22.65
CA ILE A 133 3.67 -16.10 21.57
C ILE A 133 3.07 -15.61 20.23
N PRO A 134 3.86 -15.01 19.33
CA PRO A 134 3.44 -14.63 17.97
C PRO A 134 2.80 -15.78 17.18
N TYR A 135 1.83 -15.46 16.33
CA TYR A 135 1.26 -16.42 15.38
C TYR A 135 2.23 -16.71 14.22
N GLN A 136 2.62 -17.98 14.04
CA GLN A 136 3.63 -18.40 13.06
C GLN A 136 3.20 -19.64 12.27
N SER A 137 3.30 -19.56 10.94
CA SER A 137 3.10 -20.67 10.00
C SER A 137 3.76 -20.36 8.67
N ASP A 138 4.33 -21.37 8.01
CA ASP A 138 4.87 -21.28 6.64
C ASP A 138 3.78 -21.48 5.56
N ASP A 139 2.54 -21.84 5.94
CA ASP A 139 1.41 -21.95 5.01
C ASP A 139 0.72 -20.58 4.83
N GLU A 140 0.92 -19.97 3.66
CA GLU A 140 0.27 -18.70 3.27
C GLU A 140 -1.26 -18.71 3.46
N LYS A 141 -1.92 -19.86 3.33
CA LYS A 141 -3.38 -19.98 3.52
C LYS A 141 -3.77 -19.85 4.99
N VAL A 142 -2.97 -20.42 5.89
CA VAL A 142 -3.16 -20.30 7.34
C VAL A 142 -2.97 -18.86 7.77
N VAL A 143 -1.88 -18.21 7.33
CA VAL A 143 -1.61 -16.79 7.61
C VAL A 143 -2.70 -15.89 7.02
N THR A 144 -3.15 -16.15 5.79
CA THR A 144 -4.28 -15.43 5.18
C THR A 144 -5.57 -15.61 5.96
N GLN A 145 -5.89 -16.83 6.41
CA GLN A 145 -7.08 -17.09 7.21
C GLN A 145 -7.02 -16.37 8.56
N TRP A 146 -5.86 -16.31 9.22
CA TRP A 146 -5.68 -15.54 10.45
C TRP A 146 -5.91 -14.03 10.24
N ILE A 147 -5.33 -13.43 9.20
CA ILE A 147 -5.52 -12.01 8.85
C ILE A 147 -7.00 -11.72 8.54
N MET A 148 -7.64 -12.56 7.72
CA MET A 148 -9.07 -12.44 7.40
C MET A 148 -9.98 -12.66 8.61
N THR A 149 -9.54 -13.40 9.63
CA THR A 149 -10.29 -13.58 10.88
C THR A 149 -10.14 -12.37 11.78
N HIS A 150 -8.93 -11.79 11.90
CA HIS A 150 -8.70 -10.52 12.58
C HIS A 150 -9.56 -9.41 11.99
N GLN A 151 -9.54 -9.24 10.66
CA GLN A 151 -10.32 -8.22 9.96
C GLN A 151 -11.81 -8.32 10.29
N LYS A 152 -12.39 -9.52 10.21
CA LYS A 152 -13.82 -9.75 10.52
C LYS A 152 -14.19 -9.41 11.96
N VAL A 153 -13.29 -9.63 12.93
CA VAL A 153 -13.55 -9.27 14.33
C VAL A 153 -13.53 -7.75 14.51
N VAL A 154 -12.59 -7.03 13.90
CA VAL A 154 -12.54 -5.56 13.93
C VAL A 154 -13.75 -4.95 13.20
N GLU A 155 -14.13 -5.48 12.04
CA GLU A 155 -15.34 -5.08 11.32
C GLU A 155 -16.60 -5.28 12.17
N LYS A 156 -16.79 -6.47 12.76
CA LYS A 156 -17.94 -6.77 13.62
C LYS A 156 -17.98 -5.87 14.86
N ALA A 157 -16.82 -5.55 15.45
CA ALA A 157 -16.72 -4.59 16.54
C ALA A 157 -17.10 -3.16 16.09
N TRP A 158 -16.59 -2.72 14.94
CA TRP A 158 -16.88 -1.39 14.39
C TRP A 158 -18.35 -1.21 14.00
N GLU A 159 -19.00 -2.25 13.45
CA GLU A 159 -20.45 -2.28 13.23
C GLU A 159 -21.24 -2.14 14.55
N THR A 160 -20.76 -2.77 15.62
CA THR A 160 -21.49 -2.87 16.90
C THR A 160 -21.35 -1.60 17.74
N TYR A 161 -20.17 -0.97 17.74
CA TYR A 161 -19.85 0.19 18.58
C TYR A 161 -19.74 1.51 17.79
N GLY A 162 -19.91 1.49 16.47
CA GLY A 162 -19.92 2.67 15.58
C GLY A 162 -18.54 3.31 15.32
N VAL A 163 -17.59 3.15 16.24
CA VAL A 163 -16.18 3.52 16.10
C VAL A 163 -15.29 2.45 16.73
N ALA A 164 -14.19 2.12 16.04
CA ALA A 164 -13.17 1.20 16.52
C ALA A 164 -11.78 1.78 16.21
N VAL A 165 -10.87 1.63 17.17
CA VAL A 165 -9.44 1.85 17.02
C VAL A 165 -8.80 0.48 16.77
N PRO A 166 -8.49 0.10 15.51
CA PRO A 166 -7.82 -1.17 15.23
C PRO A 166 -6.45 -1.25 15.91
N ALA A 167 -6.09 -2.45 16.35
CA ALA A 167 -4.71 -2.81 16.64
C ALA A 167 -4.06 -3.43 15.39
N SER A 168 -2.73 -3.53 15.38
CA SER A 168 -2.02 -4.31 14.37
C SER A 168 -2.36 -5.80 14.51
N PHE A 169 -2.35 -6.54 13.40
CA PHE A 169 -2.33 -7.99 13.45
C PHE A 169 -1.17 -8.49 14.35
N ASP A 170 -1.44 -9.54 15.14
CA ASP A 170 -0.49 -10.14 16.10
C ASP A 170 -0.13 -9.27 17.32
N THR A 171 -0.98 -8.29 17.67
CA THR A 171 -0.84 -7.53 18.93
C THR A 171 -1.24 -8.39 20.13
N ILE A 172 -0.28 -9.07 20.76
CA ILE A 172 -0.51 -9.94 21.93
C ILE A 172 -0.02 -9.30 23.23
N ILE A 173 -0.94 -9.08 24.18
CA ILE A 173 -0.63 -8.57 25.52
C ILE A 173 -0.28 -9.73 26.45
N ALA A 174 1.01 -9.92 26.70
CA ALA A 174 1.53 -10.97 27.56
C ALA A 174 1.32 -10.70 29.07
N GLY A 175 1.10 -11.76 29.84
CA GLY A 175 1.29 -11.74 31.31
C GLY A 175 2.77 -11.77 31.71
N ASN A 176 3.07 -11.25 32.91
CA ASN A 176 4.39 -11.32 33.53
C ASN A 176 4.30 -12.09 34.87
N LYS A 177 5.24 -11.90 35.82
CA LYS A 177 5.22 -12.60 37.12
C LYS A 177 4.22 -12.01 38.14
N GLU A 178 3.81 -10.77 37.93
CA GLU A 178 3.03 -9.97 38.90
C GLU A 178 1.61 -9.68 38.39
N PHE A 179 1.43 -9.60 37.06
CA PHE A 179 0.18 -9.21 36.41
C PHE A 179 -0.11 -10.07 35.18
N SER A 180 -1.37 -10.49 35.04
CA SER A 180 -1.89 -11.16 33.84
C SER A 180 -1.90 -10.23 32.62
N GLY A 181 -2.03 -10.82 31.42
CA GLY A 181 -2.22 -10.04 30.18
C GLY A 181 -3.45 -9.12 30.23
N GLY A 182 -4.50 -9.51 30.96
CA GLY A 182 -5.69 -8.67 31.16
C GLY A 182 -5.44 -7.45 32.04
N GLU A 183 -4.66 -7.61 33.11
CA GLU A 183 -4.27 -6.48 34.00
C GLU A 183 -3.27 -5.54 33.32
N ASN A 184 -2.31 -6.08 32.57
CA ASN A 184 -1.40 -5.28 31.74
C ASN A 184 -2.18 -4.47 30.70
N LEU A 185 -3.22 -5.06 30.10
CA LEU A 185 -4.13 -4.37 29.18
C LEU A 185 -4.94 -3.26 29.89
N LYS A 186 -5.55 -3.52 31.07
CA LYS A 186 -6.27 -2.45 31.81
C LYS A 186 -5.33 -1.29 32.22
N LYS A 187 -4.07 -1.58 32.59
CA LYS A 187 -3.05 -0.55 32.84
C LYS A 187 -2.72 0.27 31.58
N TRP A 188 -2.54 -0.38 30.44
CA TRP A 188 -2.29 0.30 29.17
C TRP A 188 -3.47 1.19 28.75
N LEU A 189 -4.71 0.72 28.93
CA LEU A 189 -5.93 1.50 28.70
C LEU A 189 -6.05 2.70 29.64
N GLU A 190 -5.58 2.61 30.88
CA GLU A 190 -5.49 3.77 31.79
C GLU A 190 -4.47 4.79 31.32
N THR A 191 -3.25 4.34 30.97
CA THR A 191 -2.17 5.21 30.51
C THR A 191 -2.53 5.98 29.24
N HIS A 192 -3.22 5.34 28.29
CA HIS A 192 -3.60 5.94 27.00
C HIS A 192 -5.06 6.38 26.93
N TYR A 193 -5.76 6.49 28.07
CA TYR A 193 -7.20 6.76 28.10
C TYR A 193 -7.62 8.00 27.29
N GLN A 194 -6.90 9.11 27.48
CA GLN A 194 -7.21 10.39 26.81
C GLN A 194 -6.91 10.32 25.30
N ASP A 195 -5.76 9.74 24.91
CA ASP A 195 -5.37 9.58 23.50
C ASP A 195 -6.39 8.71 22.74
N LEU A 196 -6.83 7.61 23.37
CA LEU A 196 -7.81 6.69 22.80
C LEU A 196 -9.19 7.34 22.70
N MET A 197 -9.64 8.07 23.72
CA MET A 197 -10.92 8.79 23.66
C MET A 197 -10.92 9.91 22.60
N ALA A 198 -9.83 10.66 22.47
CA ALA A 198 -9.67 11.65 21.41
C ALA A 198 -9.67 11.01 20.01
N LYS A 199 -9.08 9.81 19.86
CA LYS A 199 -9.18 9.02 18.62
C LYS A 199 -10.61 8.53 18.34
N MET A 200 -11.35 8.08 19.36
CA MET A 200 -12.78 7.72 19.18
C MET A 200 -13.60 8.92 18.70
N GLU A 201 -13.40 10.10 19.29
CA GLU A 201 -14.09 11.32 18.86
C GLU A 201 -13.69 11.73 17.42
N LYS A 202 -12.39 11.71 17.09
CA LYS A 202 -11.90 11.98 15.73
C LYS A 202 -12.56 11.08 14.69
N PHE A 203 -12.72 9.78 14.96
CA PHE A 203 -13.19 8.81 13.95
C PHE A 203 -14.69 8.46 14.04
N THR A 204 -15.44 8.97 15.03
CA THR A 204 -16.89 8.74 15.13
C THR A 204 -17.62 9.23 13.87
N GLY A 205 -18.45 8.37 13.27
CA GLY A 205 -19.22 8.66 12.04
C GLY A 205 -18.39 8.69 10.74
N ARG A 206 -17.07 8.56 10.84
CA ARG A 206 -16.13 8.56 9.71
C ARG A 206 -15.71 7.15 9.34
N ALA A 207 -15.05 7.02 8.20
CA ALA A 207 -14.39 5.81 7.76
C ALA A 207 -13.12 6.16 6.99
N GLU A 208 -12.20 5.20 6.94
CA GLU A 208 -11.06 5.23 6.03
C GLU A 208 -11.43 4.63 4.67
N TYR A 209 -10.84 5.19 3.62
CA TYR A 209 -10.94 4.70 2.26
C TYR A 209 -9.55 4.68 1.62
N GLY A 210 -9.21 3.56 0.99
CA GLY A 210 -7.98 3.42 0.21
C GLY A 210 -8.20 3.85 -1.23
N VAL A 211 -7.39 4.80 -1.72
CA VAL A 211 -7.39 5.28 -3.11
C VAL A 211 -6.04 5.00 -3.75
N GLN A 212 -6.02 4.17 -4.79
CA GLN A 212 -4.83 3.89 -5.58
C GLN A 212 -5.07 4.29 -7.03
N ILE A 213 -4.20 5.14 -7.58
CA ILE A 213 -4.25 5.53 -8.99
C ILE A 213 -3.05 4.94 -9.72
N PHE A 214 -3.37 4.29 -10.83
CA PHE A 214 -2.45 3.63 -11.73
C PHE A 214 -2.45 4.34 -13.08
N TRP A 215 -1.37 4.19 -13.83
CA TRP A 215 -1.33 4.47 -15.27
C TRP A 215 -0.78 3.29 -16.06
N ASP A 216 -1.15 3.15 -17.33
CA ASP A 216 -0.40 2.34 -18.29
C ASP A 216 0.83 3.15 -18.76
N ALA A 217 2.03 2.68 -18.41
CA ALA A 217 3.26 3.40 -18.67
C ALA A 217 3.66 3.36 -20.16
N ASN A 218 3.24 2.33 -20.92
CA ASN A 218 3.47 2.24 -22.35
C ASN A 218 2.61 3.26 -23.09
N GLN A 219 1.31 3.31 -22.78
CA GLN A 219 0.40 4.31 -23.35
C GLN A 219 0.80 5.75 -22.97
N MET A 220 1.32 5.97 -21.75
CA MET A 220 1.86 7.28 -21.38
C MET A 220 3.16 7.61 -22.15
N GLY A 221 4.04 6.62 -22.37
CA GLY A 221 5.23 6.77 -23.21
C GLY A 221 4.89 7.13 -24.66
N GLU A 222 3.88 6.49 -25.26
CA GLU A 222 3.36 6.86 -26.57
C GLU A 222 2.75 8.26 -26.59
N ARG A 223 2.02 8.65 -25.53
CA ARG A 223 1.44 10.00 -25.41
C ARG A 223 2.55 11.05 -25.39
N ILE A 224 3.56 10.88 -24.54
CA ILE A 224 4.74 11.76 -24.48
C ILE A 224 5.46 11.82 -25.84
N THR A 225 5.64 10.69 -26.51
CA THR A 225 6.28 10.62 -27.83
C THR A 225 5.47 11.35 -28.91
N ARG A 226 4.14 11.41 -28.78
CA ARG A 226 3.24 12.16 -29.69
C ARG A 226 3.07 13.64 -29.31
N GLU A 227 3.34 14.03 -28.07
CA GLU A 227 3.17 15.41 -27.57
C GLU A 227 4.48 16.23 -27.56
N ASN A 228 5.64 15.61 -27.32
CA ASN A 228 6.91 16.33 -27.11
C ASN A 228 7.74 16.43 -28.40
N GLU A 229 7.91 17.65 -28.92
CA GLU A 229 8.64 17.94 -30.17
C GLU A 229 10.15 17.65 -30.12
N GLU A 230 10.83 17.77 -28.96
CA GLU A 230 12.24 17.37 -28.86
C GLU A 230 12.38 15.86 -29.01
N ILE A 231 11.47 15.11 -28.38
CA ILE A 231 11.43 13.63 -28.45
C ILE A 231 11.12 13.17 -29.88
N LYS A 232 10.14 13.79 -30.58
CA LYS A 232 9.89 13.52 -32.00
C LYS A 232 11.14 13.72 -32.84
N LYS A 233 11.76 14.90 -32.75
CA LYS A 233 12.95 15.26 -33.55
C LYS A 233 14.11 14.29 -33.32
N ILE A 234 14.36 13.87 -32.08
CA ILE A 234 15.44 12.92 -31.77
C ILE A 234 15.10 11.50 -32.27
N ASN A 235 13.83 11.11 -32.26
CA ASN A 235 13.37 9.83 -32.80
C ASN A 235 13.47 9.80 -34.35
N GLU A 236 13.17 10.91 -35.03
CA GLU A 236 13.42 11.07 -36.46
C GLU A 236 14.92 11.06 -36.78
N GLU A 237 15.73 11.84 -36.05
CA GLU A 237 17.17 11.86 -36.21
C GLU A 237 17.80 10.48 -35.93
N CYS A 238 17.28 9.65 -35.01
CA CYS A 238 17.74 8.28 -34.79
C CYS A 238 17.69 7.41 -36.05
N LYS A 239 16.63 7.53 -36.86
CA LYS A 239 16.32 6.60 -37.97
C LYS A 239 17.30 6.69 -39.14
N VAL A 240 18.10 7.76 -39.22
CA VAL A 240 18.94 8.10 -40.39
C VAL A 240 20.45 8.13 -40.04
N LYS A 241 20.87 7.52 -38.92
CA LYS A 241 22.27 7.58 -38.42
C LYS A 241 22.95 6.21 -38.42
N SER A 242 24.28 6.22 -38.48
CA SER A 242 25.11 5.00 -38.40
C SER A 242 24.98 4.29 -37.05
N LYS A 243 25.22 2.98 -37.01
CA LYS A 243 24.97 2.11 -35.84
C LYS A 243 25.56 2.66 -34.51
N GLY A 244 26.76 3.27 -34.55
CA GLY A 244 27.40 3.88 -33.38
C GLY A 244 26.72 5.17 -32.91
N ALA A 245 26.40 6.09 -33.84
CA ALA A 245 25.68 7.31 -33.51
C ALA A 245 24.25 7.00 -33.01
N ALA A 246 23.56 6.04 -33.63
CA ALA A 246 22.24 5.58 -33.21
C ALA A 246 22.21 5.02 -31.78
N TYR A 247 23.33 4.54 -31.21
CA TYR A 247 23.39 4.18 -29.79
C TYR A 247 23.39 5.41 -28.87
N MET A 248 24.17 6.45 -29.17
CA MET A 248 24.18 7.68 -28.38
C MET A 248 22.83 8.41 -28.42
N TYR A 249 22.19 8.46 -29.60
CA TYR A 249 20.88 9.09 -29.75
C TYR A 249 19.76 8.31 -29.03
N ARG A 250 19.79 6.95 -29.05
CA ARG A 250 18.89 6.13 -28.22
C ARG A 250 19.03 6.41 -26.73
N LYS A 251 20.26 6.45 -26.22
CA LYS A 251 20.52 6.77 -24.80
C LYS A 251 20.09 8.20 -24.42
N LYS A 252 20.14 9.16 -25.36
CA LYS A 252 19.55 10.50 -25.17
C LYS A 252 18.01 10.42 -25.12
N LEU A 253 17.39 9.67 -26.04
CA LEU A 253 15.94 9.49 -26.13
C LEU A 253 15.37 8.80 -24.88
N GLU A 254 15.99 7.72 -24.42
CA GLU A 254 15.72 7.04 -23.13
C GLU A 254 15.71 8.04 -21.96
N SER A 255 16.75 8.85 -21.84
CA SER A 255 16.89 9.83 -20.76
C SER A 255 15.84 10.93 -20.81
N LEU A 256 15.38 11.33 -22.00
CA LEU A 256 14.34 12.33 -22.17
C LEU A 256 12.94 11.76 -21.92
N LEU A 257 12.61 10.59 -22.49
CA LEU A 257 11.35 9.89 -22.24
C LEU A 257 11.14 9.65 -20.75
N LYS A 258 12.17 9.12 -20.08
CA LYS A 258 12.17 8.91 -18.62
C LYS A 258 11.93 10.22 -17.88
N LYS A 259 12.69 11.29 -18.18
CA LYS A 259 12.52 12.63 -17.57
C LYS A 259 11.09 13.16 -17.72
N GLU A 260 10.50 13.01 -18.90
CA GLU A 260 9.12 13.45 -19.18
C GLU A 260 8.07 12.59 -18.47
N LEU A 261 8.34 11.29 -18.26
CA LEU A 261 7.52 10.44 -17.40
C LEU A 261 7.61 10.88 -15.93
N GLU A 262 8.78 11.31 -15.41
CA GLU A 262 8.88 11.90 -14.06
C GLU A 262 8.04 13.19 -13.95
N ASN A 263 8.17 14.06 -14.96
CA ASN A 263 7.43 15.33 -15.04
C ASN A 263 5.90 15.11 -15.10
N LYS A 264 5.43 14.18 -15.93
CA LYS A 264 4.00 13.82 -16.03
C LYS A 264 3.51 13.16 -14.73
N ALA A 265 4.30 12.30 -14.09
CA ALA A 265 3.93 11.69 -12.81
C ALA A 265 3.77 12.76 -11.70
N GLU A 266 4.72 13.69 -11.57
CA GLU A 266 4.61 14.79 -10.59
C GLU A 266 3.45 15.75 -10.90
N TYR A 267 3.13 15.97 -12.19
CA TYR A 267 1.96 16.74 -12.62
C TYR A 267 0.64 16.07 -12.22
N TYR A 268 0.39 14.84 -12.68
CA TYR A 268 -0.87 14.13 -12.42
C TYR A 268 -1.04 13.79 -10.93
N PHE A 269 0.06 13.54 -10.20
CA PHE A 269 -0.02 13.39 -8.74
C PHE A 269 -0.62 14.64 -8.09
N LYS A 270 -0.11 15.83 -8.42
CA LYS A 270 -0.63 17.10 -7.86
C LYS A 270 -2.06 17.38 -8.32
N GLU A 271 -2.37 17.12 -9.59
CA GLU A 271 -3.72 17.32 -10.13
C GLU A 271 -4.76 16.46 -9.40
N PHE A 272 -4.52 15.16 -9.30
CA PHE A 272 -5.46 14.22 -8.69
C PHE A 272 -5.49 14.35 -7.16
N TYR A 273 -4.35 14.61 -6.51
CA TYR A 273 -4.30 14.85 -5.06
C TYR A 273 -5.15 16.06 -4.67
N ASN A 274 -5.13 17.14 -5.45
CA ASN A 274 -5.97 18.31 -5.20
C ASN A 274 -7.45 17.99 -5.35
N LYS A 275 -7.85 17.32 -6.45
CA LYS A 275 -9.24 16.87 -6.66
C LYS A 275 -9.74 15.99 -5.50
N ILE A 276 -8.92 15.04 -5.06
CA ILE A 276 -9.25 14.15 -3.94
C ILE A 276 -9.32 14.91 -2.61
N LYS A 277 -8.40 15.86 -2.37
CA LYS A 277 -8.32 16.60 -1.10
C LYS A 277 -9.56 17.49 -0.86
N GLU A 278 -10.24 17.95 -1.90
CA GLU A 278 -11.50 18.70 -1.78
C GLU A 278 -12.67 17.86 -1.22
N HIS A 279 -12.58 16.52 -1.20
CA HIS A 279 -13.63 15.62 -0.70
C HIS A 279 -13.34 14.97 0.66
N VAL A 280 -12.13 15.12 1.22
CA VAL A 280 -11.68 14.32 2.39
C VAL A 280 -11.14 15.18 3.53
N GLU A 281 -11.54 14.87 4.76
CA GLU A 281 -11.20 15.63 5.96
C GLU A 281 -9.71 15.47 6.29
N ASP A 282 -9.25 14.23 6.42
CA ASP A 282 -7.83 13.88 6.62
C ASP A 282 -7.31 13.04 5.45
N ILE A 283 -6.01 13.14 5.15
CA ILE A 283 -5.39 12.41 4.05
C ILE A 283 -3.94 12.06 4.36
N LYS A 284 -3.52 10.86 3.99
CA LYS A 284 -2.17 10.34 4.18
C LYS A 284 -1.69 9.74 2.87
N ILE A 285 -0.43 10.04 2.51
CA ILE A 285 0.23 9.45 1.35
C ILE A 285 1.01 8.24 1.85
N ASP A 286 0.62 7.06 1.41
CA ASP A 286 1.32 5.80 1.73
C ASP A 286 2.28 5.43 0.60
N LYS A 287 3.23 4.53 0.88
CA LYS A 287 4.18 4.06 -0.13
C LYS A 287 3.44 3.40 -1.29
N THR A 288 3.84 3.69 -2.53
CA THR A 288 3.46 2.87 -3.68
C THR A 288 4.08 1.47 -3.52
N LYS A 289 3.47 0.47 -4.17
CA LYS A 289 3.97 -0.92 -4.18
C LYS A 289 4.35 -1.30 -5.60
N ASN A 290 5.41 -2.12 -5.74
CA ASN A 290 5.86 -2.64 -7.03
C ASN A 290 4.71 -3.33 -7.77
N ASN A 291 4.55 -3.01 -9.04
CA ASN A 291 3.40 -3.49 -9.80
C ASN A 291 3.68 -4.73 -10.67
N THR A 292 2.59 -5.43 -11.00
CA THR A 292 2.52 -6.46 -12.03
C THR A 292 1.88 -5.92 -13.30
N SER A 293 2.24 -6.50 -14.44
CA SER A 293 1.50 -6.39 -15.71
C SER A 293 1.35 -4.97 -16.30
N GLY A 294 2.46 -4.24 -16.46
CA GLY A 294 2.57 -3.04 -17.33
C GLY A 294 1.88 -1.75 -16.85
N ARG A 295 1.01 -1.84 -15.84
CA ARG A 295 0.48 -0.67 -15.14
C ARG A 295 1.46 -0.27 -14.04
N GLN A 296 1.65 1.02 -13.78
CA GLN A 296 2.43 1.54 -12.66
C GLN A 296 1.55 2.34 -11.70
N MET A 297 1.76 2.20 -10.39
CA MET A 297 1.06 2.94 -9.35
C MET A 297 1.71 4.33 -9.18
N ILE A 298 1.00 5.38 -9.57
CA ILE A 298 1.47 6.77 -9.39
C ILE A 298 1.04 7.37 -8.05
N MET A 299 0.03 6.81 -7.39
CA MET A 299 -0.55 7.34 -6.16
C MET A 299 -1.13 6.23 -5.29
N ASN A 300 -0.87 6.28 -3.98
CA ASN A 300 -1.48 5.45 -2.95
C ASN A 300 -1.83 6.35 -1.75
N LEU A 301 -3.11 6.47 -1.42
CA LEU A 301 -3.62 7.35 -0.38
C LEU A 301 -4.57 6.61 0.56
N ALA A 302 -4.44 6.85 1.85
CA ALA A 302 -5.50 6.63 2.81
C ALA A 302 -6.26 7.95 3.03
N CYS A 303 -7.59 7.89 3.07
CA CYS A 303 -8.47 9.06 3.12
C CYS A 303 -9.51 8.91 4.24
N ILE A 304 -9.68 9.92 5.10
CA ILE A 304 -10.74 9.94 6.13
C ILE A 304 -11.83 10.93 5.74
N MET A 305 -13.08 10.48 5.81
CA MET A 305 -14.26 11.33 5.66
C MET A 305 -15.48 10.71 6.35
N GLN A 306 -16.51 11.53 6.62
CA GLN A 306 -17.84 11.05 6.98
C GLN A 306 -18.36 9.99 5.99
N ARG A 307 -18.97 8.92 6.49
CA ARG A 307 -19.43 7.78 5.65
C ARG A 307 -20.39 8.18 4.52
N ALA A 308 -21.21 9.21 4.75
CA ALA A 308 -22.14 9.76 3.77
C ALA A 308 -21.47 10.42 2.55
N ASN A 309 -20.24 10.95 2.70
CA ASN A 309 -19.55 11.70 1.64
C ASN A 309 -18.83 10.80 0.61
N SER A 310 -18.75 9.49 0.89
CA SER A 310 -18.06 8.49 0.06
C SER A 310 -18.45 8.51 -1.42
N ARG A 311 -19.72 8.80 -1.71
CA ARG A 311 -20.21 8.96 -3.09
C ARG A 311 -19.52 10.11 -3.84
N LEU A 312 -19.30 11.26 -3.20
CA LEU A 312 -18.74 12.45 -3.85
C LEU A 312 -17.28 12.22 -4.27
N LEU A 313 -16.50 11.55 -3.41
CA LEU A 313 -15.16 11.10 -3.79
C LEU A 313 -15.24 10.06 -4.92
N GLY A 314 -16.16 9.10 -4.83
CA GLY A 314 -16.38 8.08 -5.87
C GLY A 314 -16.64 8.68 -7.26
N GLU A 315 -17.50 9.69 -7.37
CA GLU A 315 -17.79 10.38 -8.64
C GLU A 315 -16.56 11.11 -9.22
N THR A 316 -15.74 11.73 -8.35
CA THR A 316 -14.45 12.34 -8.76
C THR A 316 -13.39 11.31 -9.16
N LEU A 317 -13.36 10.16 -8.49
CA LEU A 317 -12.46 9.05 -8.84
C LEU A 317 -12.85 8.38 -10.14
N GLU A 318 -14.15 8.22 -10.42
CA GLU A 318 -14.65 7.68 -11.69
C GLU A 318 -14.30 8.60 -12.88
N ALA A 319 -14.31 9.93 -12.68
CA ALA A 319 -13.85 10.87 -13.69
C ALA A 319 -12.34 10.74 -14.01
N ILE A 320 -11.53 10.31 -13.03
CA ILE A 320 -10.11 10.00 -13.25
C ILE A 320 -9.95 8.63 -13.93
N ASP A 321 -10.68 7.60 -13.49
CA ASP A 321 -10.66 6.25 -14.07
C ASP A 321 -11.06 6.24 -15.56
N ARG A 322 -12.04 7.06 -15.94
CA ARG A 322 -12.45 7.27 -17.34
C ARG A 322 -11.45 8.06 -18.18
N THR A 323 -10.37 8.59 -17.61
CA THR A 323 -9.33 9.34 -18.31
C THR A 323 -8.17 8.42 -18.68
N GLU A 324 -8.06 7.99 -19.93
CA GLU A 324 -6.89 7.20 -20.37
C GLU A 324 -5.57 7.96 -20.13
N PRO A 325 -4.47 7.30 -19.74
CA PRO A 325 -4.30 5.86 -19.55
C PRO A 325 -4.42 5.45 -18.07
N PHE A 326 -5.26 6.13 -17.29
CA PHE A 326 -5.37 5.89 -15.85
C PHE A 326 -6.30 4.73 -15.52
N SER A 327 -6.14 4.17 -14.32
CA SER A 327 -7.18 3.36 -13.67
C SER A 327 -7.11 3.53 -12.16
N VAL A 328 -8.25 3.42 -11.48
CA VAL A 328 -8.39 3.70 -10.05
C VAL A 328 -8.90 2.47 -9.31
N ARG A 329 -8.26 2.15 -8.19
CA ARG A 329 -8.81 1.24 -7.18
C ARG A 329 -9.25 2.04 -5.97
N TYR A 330 -10.56 2.05 -5.72
CA TYR A 330 -11.20 2.65 -4.56
C TYR A 330 -11.68 1.53 -3.62
N THR A 331 -11.36 1.60 -2.34
CA THR A 331 -11.74 0.59 -1.33
C THR A 331 -12.21 1.23 -0.03
N GLY A 332 -13.07 0.53 0.70
CA GLY A 332 -13.69 1.01 1.94
C GLY A 332 -15.21 0.77 1.90
N PRO A 333 -15.95 1.20 2.93
CA PRO A 333 -15.48 1.92 4.11
C PRO A 333 -14.74 1.01 5.10
N TRP A 334 -13.61 1.46 5.65
CA TRP A 334 -12.78 0.73 6.61
C TRP A 334 -12.70 1.41 7.99
N PRO A 335 -12.37 0.68 9.06
CA PRO A 335 -11.80 1.24 10.28
C PRO A 335 -10.51 2.05 9.97
N PRO A 336 -10.12 3.02 10.83
CA PRO A 336 -9.11 4.04 10.51
C PRO A 336 -7.63 3.58 10.61
N TYR A 337 -7.32 2.36 10.16
CA TYR A 337 -6.02 1.67 10.26
C TYR A 337 -4.80 2.55 9.95
N SER A 338 -4.88 3.45 8.98
CA SER A 338 -3.74 4.26 8.54
C SER A 338 -3.49 5.51 9.37
N PHE A 339 -4.40 5.87 10.29
CA PHE A 339 -4.44 7.15 11.03
C PHE A 339 -4.42 7.01 12.56
N VAL A 340 -4.17 5.81 13.11
CA VAL A 340 -4.09 5.55 14.56
C VAL A 340 -2.65 5.57 15.07
#